data_AF-A0A1M3PVQ6-F1
#
_entry.id   AF-A0A1M3PVQ6-F1
#
_cell.length_a   1.000
_cell.length_b   1.000
_cell.length_c   1.000
_cell.angle_alpha   90.00
_cell.angle_beta   90.00
_cell.angle_gamma   90.00
#
_symmetry.space_group_name_H-M   'P 1'
#
loop_
_entity.id
_entity.type
_entity.pdbx_description
1 polymer ?
#
loop_
_entity_poly.entity_id
_entity_poly.type
_entity_poly.pdbx_seq_one_letter_code
_entity_poly.pdbx_strand_id
1 'polypeptide(L)'
;MAAVFVDLAQACAPMVQVETLASVVSLESRFQPFAIRINSGAPLAAQPTTKAEAIEVATSLISDRHDIQLGLGGIGVEELRKLNLSVSAAFDPCLNLKATATLLDGYYRLAVRVGANPAQAEKVMLQSYYGRDDPSVGAMVKYDEQVRREGKRLSAKLASLTIAEPDDQAASADQPPDQVAQPLPRQISQAEEAASWDVFSSRRRS
;
A
#
# COMPACT_ATOMS: atom_id res chain seq x y z
N MET A 1 -3.03 10.73 -16.05
CA MET A 1 -3.84 10.14 -17.16
C MET A 1 -4.72 9.01 -16.61
N ALA A 2 -5.39 8.17 -17.41
CA ALA A 2 -6.08 6.97 -16.92
C ALA A 2 -5.77 5.76 -17.80
N ALA A 3 -5.21 4.71 -17.20
CA ALA A 3 -4.85 3.47 -17.89
C ALA A 3 -6.00 2.47 -17.83
N VAL A 4 -6.22 1.71 -18.91
CA VAL A 4 -7.17 0.59 -18.91
C VAL A 4 -6.56 -0.56 -18.10
N PHE A 5 -7.31 -1.08 -17.13
CA PHE A 5 -6.82 -2.11 -16.21
C PHE A 5 -6.35 -3.38 -16.94
N VAL A 6 -7.09 -3.80 -17.96
CA VAL A 6 -6.80 -5.04 -18.72
C VAL A 6 -5.43 -4.96 -19.39
N ASP A 7 -5.10 -3.83 -20.03
CA ASP A 7 -3.83 -3.65 -20.74
C ASP A 7 -2.66 -3.67 -19.74
N LEU A 8 -2.80 -2.97 -18.61
CA LEU A 8 -1.79 -2.98 -17.54
C LEU A 8 -1.62 -4.36 -16.91
N ALA A 9 -2.72 -5.09 -16.67
CA ALA A 9 -2.68 -6.46 -16.15
C ALA A 9 -1.97 -7.41 -17.11
N GLN A 10 -2.25 -7.32 -18.42
CA GLN A 10 -1.61 -8.14 -19.44
C GLN A 10 -0.12 -7.81 -19.61
N ALA A 11 0.26 -6.53 -19.55
CA ALA A 11 1.65 -6.10 -19.67
C ALA A 11 2.50 -6.44 -18.42
N CYS A 12 1.96 -6.21 -17.23
CA CYS A 12 2.74 -6.25 -15.98
C CYS A 12 2.59 -7.56 -15.20
N ALA A 13 1.49 -8.31 -15.40
CA ALA A 13 1.10 -9.47 -14.61
C ALA A 13 0.59 -10.69 -15.43
N PRO A 14 1.19 -11.06 -16.58
CA PRO A 14 0.65 -12.07 -17.50
C PRO A 14 0.57 -13.50 -16.94
N MET A 15 1.17 -13.78 -15.79
CA MET A 15 1.13 -15.09 -15.12
C MET A 15 -0.17 -15.38 -14.35
N VAL A 16 -1.04 -14.37 -14.16
CA VAL A 16 -2.33 -14.51 -13.46
C VAL A 16 -3.47 -14.08 -14.38
N GLN A 17 -4.60 -14.79 -14.32
CA GLN A 17 -5.78 -14.44 -15.11
C GLN A 17 -6.28 -13.05 -14.75
N VAL A 18 -6.55 -12.22 -15.77
CA VAL A 18 -6.96 -10.81 -15.59
C VAL A 18 -8.22 -10.67 -14.72
N GLU A 19 -9.18 -11.59 -14.82
CA GLU A 19 -10.37 -11.60 -13.95
C GLU A 19 -10.01 -11.84 -12.48
N THR A 20 -9.13 -12.80 -12.18
CA THR A 20 -8.63 -13.06 -10.82
C THR A 20 -7.89 -11.84 -10.27
N LEU A 21 -6.99 -11.23 -11.07
CA LEU A 21 -6.22 -10.06 -10.67
C LEU A 21 -7.13 -8.84 -10.44
N ALA A 22 -8.10 -8.59 -11.32
CA ALA A 22 -9.11 -7.54 -11.14
C ALA A 22 -9.94 -7.74 -9.87
N SER A 23 -10.29 -8.99 -9.56
CA SER A 23 -11.08 -9.34 -8.37
C SER A 23 -10.32 -9.09 -7.08
N VAL A 24 -9.02 -9.45 -7.05
CA VAL A 24 -8.12 -9.11 -5.94
C VAL A 24 -8.01 -7.59 -5.83
N VAL A 25 -7.61 -6.88 -6.89
CA VAL A 25 -7.45 -5.40 -6.86
C VAL A 25 -8.73 -4.66 -6.45
N SER A 26 -9.90 -5.16 -6.84
CA SER A 26 -11.21 -4.64 -6.40
C SER A 26 -11.44 -4.76 -4.89
N LEU A 27 -11.07 -5.90 -4.28
CA LEU A 27 -11.15 -6.14 -2.84
C LEU A 27 -10.07 -5.39 -2.05
N GLU A 28 -8.86 -5.30 -2.61
CA GLU A 28 -7.70 -4.74 -1.92
C GLU A 28 -7.70 -3.21 -1.90
N SER A 29 -7.92 -2.59 -3.07
CA SER A 29 -7.77 -1.14 -3.26
C SER A 29 -8.95 -0.45 -3.96
N ARG A 30 -9.92 -1.21 -4.48
CA ARG A 30 -10.97 -0.70 -5.39
C ARG A 30 -10.38 0.03 -6.61
N PHE A 31 -9.26 -0.45 -7.14
CA PHE A 31 -8.49 0.14 -8.25
C PHE A 31 -7.83 1.51 -7.94
N GLN A 32 -7.68 1.88 -6.66
CA GLN A 32 -6.95 3.08 -6.24
C GLN A 32 -5.46 2.77 -6.09
N PRO A 33 -4.55 3.35 -6.89
CA PRO A 33 -3.13 2.99 -6.87
C PRO A 33 -2.40 3.45 -5.61
N PHE A 34 -2.96 4.44 -4.91
CA PHE A 34 -2.41 5.03 -3.68
C PHE A 34 -3.13 4.55 -2.42
N ALA A 35 -3.91 3.47 -2.52
CA ALA A 35 -4.59 2.89 -1.37
C ALA A 35 -3.59 2.51 -0.26
N ILE A 36 -3.83 3.01 0.95
CA ILE A 36 -3.15 2.60 2.17
C ILE A 36 -4.21 2.10 3.14
N ARG A 37 -4.12 0.81 3.47
CA ARG A 37 -4.97 0.17 4.47
C ARG A 37 -4.14 -0.14 5.72
N ILE A 38 -4.65 0.26 6.88
CA ILE A 38 -4.11 -0.11 8.19
C ILE A 38 -4.88 -1.33 8.66
N ASN A 39 -4.20 -2.43 8.95
CA ASN A 39 -4.85 -3.71 9.31
C ASN A 39 -5.34 -3.71 10.77
N SER A 40 -4.68 -2.96 11.65
CA SER A 40 -4.99 -2.87 13.07
C SER A 40 -5.17 -1.42 13.52
N GLY A 41 -6.40 -1.05 13.89
CA GLY A 41 -6.73 0.28 14.43
C GLY A 41 -7.75 1.03 13.57
N ALA A 42 -7.73 2.36 13.65
CA ALA A 42 -8.58 3.20 12.82
C ALA A 42 -8.05 3.26 11.36
N PRO A 43 -8.93 3.30 10.35
CA PRO A 43 -8.52 3.59 8.98
C PRO A 43 -8.05 5.05 8.87
N LEU A 44 -7.28 5.35 7.82
CA LEU A 44 -6.92 6.73 7.49
C LEU A 44 -8.18 7.58 7.25
N ALA A 45 -8.17 8.81 7.78
CA ALA A 45 -9.27 9.76 7.62
C ALA A 45 -9.48 10.20 6.15
N ALA A 46 -8.41 10.24 5.36
CA ALA A 46 -8.43 10.44 3.92
C ALA A 46 -7.41 9.47 3.28
N GLN A 47 -7.71 9.01 2.06
CA GLN A 47 -6.74 8.25 1.26
C GLN A 47 -5.85 9.22 0.47
N PRO A 48 -4.55 8.94 0.31
CA PRO A 48 -3.66 9.77 -0.49
C PRO A 48 -4.15 9.92 -1.94
N THR A 49 -3.99 11.14 -2.46
CA THR A 49 -4.38 11.52 -3.83
C THR A 49 -3.20 11.55 -4.79
N THR A 50 -1.97 11.66 -4.28
CA THR A 50 -0.73 11.67 -5.06
C THR A 50 0.25 10.59 -4.61
N LYS A 51 1.17 10.19 -5.50
CA LYS A 51 2.24 9.25 -5.18
C LYS A 51 3.18 9.76 -4.07
N ALA A 52 3.45 11.07 -4.04
CA ALA A 52 4.29 11.69 -3.02
C ALA A 52 3.65 11.63 -1.63
N GLU A 53 2.39 12.05 -1.52
CA GLU A 53 1.57 11.94 -0.30
C GLU A 53 1.47 10.48 0.19
N ALA A 54 1.28 9.54 -0.72
CA ALA A 54 1.21 8.11 -0.39
C ALA A 54 2.54 7.58 0.20
N ILE A 55 3.68 8.00 -0.36
CA ILE A 55 5.01 7.65 0.16
C ILE A 55 5.23 8.26 1.55
N GLU A 56 4.87 9.52 1.76
CA GLU A 56 5.01 10.20 3.06
C GLU A 56 4.18 9.49 4.15
N VAL A 57 2.87 9.30 3.89
CA VAL A 57 1.96 8.64 4.83
C VAL A 57 2.40 7.20 5.13
N ALA A 58 2.76 6.42 4.11
CA ALA A 58 3.24 5.05 4.32
C ALA A 58 4.56 5.00 5.10
N THR A 59 5.51 5.91 4.83
CA THR A 59 6.80 5.95 5.53
C THR A 59 6.63 6.33 7.01
N SER A 60 5.70 7.24 7.30
CA SER A 60 5.31 7.59 8.68
C SER A 60 4.73 6.37 9.41
N LEU A 61 3.70 5.73 8.85
CA LEU A 61 3.05 4.55 9.43
C LEU A 61 4.01 3.36 9.64
N ILE A 62 4.97 3.15 8.72
CA ILE A 62 6.02 2.12 8.85
C ILE A 62 6.97 2.44 10.02
N SER A 63 7.33 3.72 10.19
CA SER A 63 8.20 4.18 11.27
C SER A 63 7.53 3.99 12.65
N ASP A 64 6.23 4.24 12.71
CA ASP A 64 5.36 4.00 13.88
C ASP A 64 4.99 2.51 14.07
N ARG A 65 5.48 1.62 13.20
CA ARG A 65 5.28 0.16 13.23
C ARG A 65 3.82 -0.29 13.06
N HIS A 66 3.00 0.48 12.34
CA HIS A 66 1.68 0.00 11.93
C HIS A 66 1.80 -1.14 10.90
N ASP A 67 0.94 -2.15 11.04
CA ASP A 67 0.73 -3.14 9.98
C ASP A 67 -0.14 -2.52 8.88
N ILE A 68 0.46 -2.32 7.70
CA ILE A 68 -0.15 -1.62 6.57
C ILE A 68 0.02 -2.36 5.25
N GLN A 69 -0.92 -2.10 4.34
CA GLN A 69 -1.01 -2.68 3.02
C GLN A 69 -1.14 -1.59 1.96
N LEU A 70 -0.36 -1.71 0.89
CA LEU A 70 -0.05 -0.62 -0.03
C LEU A 70 -0.43 -0.93 -1.48
N GLY A 71 -1.04 0.06 -2.13
CA GLY A 71 -1.35 0.11 -3.56
C GLY A 71 -2.37 -0.92 -4.04
N LEU A 72 -2.37 -1.17 -5.36
CA LEU A 72 -3.47 -1.84 -6.06
C LEU A 72 -3.85 -3.22 -5.47
N GLY A 73 -2.86 -4.06 -5.16
CA GLY A 73 -3.05 -5.36 -4.53
C GLY A 73 -2.91 -5.38 -3.01
N GLY A 74 -2.77 -4.23 -2.33
CA GLY A 74 -2.63 -4.21 -0.87
C GLY A 74 -1.41 -5.01 -0.39
N ILE A 75 -0.22 -4.70 -0.90
CA ILE A 75 1.03 -5.41 -0.59
C ILE A 75 1.62 -4.88 0.72
N GLY A 76 2.06 -5.75 1.61
CA GLY A 76 2.52 -5.39 2.94
C GLY A 76 4.02 -5.18 3.00
N VAL A 77 4.47 -4.55 4.09
CA VAL A 77 5.87 -4.18 4.31
C VAL A 77 6.79 -5.42 4.37
N GLU A 78 6.26 -6.56 4.79
CA GLU A 78 6.95 -7.86 4.78
C GLU A 78 7.13 -8.39 3.34
N GLU A 79 6.08 -8.37 2.52
CA GLU A 79 6.15 -8.83 1.13
C GLU A 79 7.04 -7.93 0.27
N LEU A 80 7.00 -6.60 0.47
CA LEU A 80 7.91 -5.68 -0.23
C LEU A 80 9.37 -5.98 0.07
N ARG A 81 9.71 -6.28 1.34
CA ARG A 81 11.06 -6.73 1.73
C ARG A 81 11.42 -8.07 1.07
N LYS A 82 10.53 -9.07 1.09
CA LYS A 82 10.73 -10.37 0.41
C LYS A 82 11.00 -10.20 -1.10
N LEU A 83 10.39 -9.20 -1.74
CA LEU A 83 10.50 -8.91 -3.17
C LEU A 83 11.57 -7.87 -3.54
N ASN A 84 12.31 -7.32 -2.57
CA ASN A 84 13.26 -6.20 -2.76
C ASN A 84 12.64 -4.94 -3.41
N LEU A 85 11.38 -4.63 -3.04
CA LEU A 85 10.65 -3.46 -3.52
C LEU A 85 10.66 -2.34 -2.49
N SER A 86 10.73 -1.09 -2.96
CA SER A 86 10.58 0.10 -2.11
C SER A 86 9.11 0.45 -1.88
N VAL A 87 8.84 1.27 -0.86
CA VAL A 87 7.51 1.85 -0.61
C VAL A 87 7.00 2.61 -1.83
N SER A 88 7.86 3.37 -2.52
CA SER A 88 7.52 4.08 -3.76
C SER A 88 7.13 3.14 -4.91
N ALA A 89 7.77 1.97 -5.01
CA ALA A 89 7.41 0.94 -5.99
C ALA A 89 6.05 0.27 -5.68
N ALA A 90 5.61 0.26 -4.42
CA ALA A 90 4.27 -0.23 -4.08
C ALA A 90 3.15 0.69 -4.62
N PHE A 91 3.45 1.96 -4.91
CA PHE A 91 2.52 2.93 -5.50
C PHE A 91 2.72 3.13 -7.01
N ASP A 92 3.58 2.32 -7.64
CA ASP A 92 3.63 2.20 -9.09
C ASP A 92 2.62 1.12 -9.54
N PRO A 93 1.66 1.44 -10.42
CA PRO A 93 0.63 0.49 -10.85
C PRO A 93 1.21 -0.81 -11.44
N CYS A 94 2.26 -0.73 -12.26
CA CYS A 94 2.83 -1.89 -12.95
C CYS A 94 3.63 -2.77 -11.99
N LEU A 95 4.50 -2.15 -11.17
CA LEU A 95 5.31 -2.89 -10.19
C LEU A 95 4.43 -3.53 -9.10
N ASN A 96 3.37 -2.86 -8.65
CA ASN A 96 2.42 -3.42 -7.68
C ASN A 96 1.66 -4.63 -8.27
N LEU A 97 1.11 -4.52 -9.50
CA LEU A 97 0.43 -5.67 -10.13
C LEU A 97 1.38 -6.84 -10.37
N LYS A 98 2.62 -6.57 -10.81
CA LYS A 98 3.66 -7.60 -10.98
C LYS A 98 4.00 -8.31 -9.67
N ALA A 99 4.13 -7.55 -8.58
CA ALA A 99 4.43 -8.08 -7.25
C ALA A 99 3.26 -8.93 -6.72
N THR A 100 2.02 -8.45 -6.87
CA THR A 100 0.79 -9.21 -6.56
C THR A 100 0.73 -10.53 -7.32
N ALA A 101 0.98 -10.50 -8.63
CA ALA A 101 0.97 -11.70 -9.47
C ALA A 101 2.10 -12.68 -9.13
N THR A 102 3.27 -12.16 -8.73
CA THR A 102 4.40 -12.97 -8.24
C THR A 102 4.05 -13.70 -6.94
N LEU A 103 3.38 -13.03 -5.99
CA LEU A 103 2.91 -13.65 -4.76
C LEU A 103 1.86 -14.74 -5.03
N LEU A 104 0.86 -14.45 -5.86
CA LEU A 104 -0.18 -15.41 -6.26
C LEU A 104 0.41 -16.65 -6.95
N ASP A 105 1.26 -16.48 -7.97
CA ASP A 105 1.96 -17.58 -8.64
C ASP A 105 2.84 -18.38 -7.64
N GLY A 106 3.50 -17.70 -6.71
CA GLY A 106 4.25 -18.32 -5.62
C GLY A 106 3.39 -19.25 -4.76
N TYR A 107 2.26 -18.76 -4.23
CA TYR A 107 1.34 -19.57 -3.42
C TYR A 107 0.72 -20.73 -4.21
N TYR A 108 0.35 -20.51 -5.47
CA TYR A 108 -0.17 -21.56 -6.35
C TYR A 108 0.86 -22.69 -6.54
N ARG A 109 2.12 -22.35 -6.87
CA ARG A 109 3.21 -23.31 -7.03
C ARG A 109 3.54 -24.07 -5.75
N LEU A 110 3.48 -23.40 -4.59
CA LEU A 110 3.65 -24.06 -3.29
C LEU A 110 2.54 -25.08 -3.04
N ALA A 111 1.28 -24.73 -3.29
CA ALA A 111 0.14 -25.63 -3.14
C ALA A 111 0.25 -26.85 -4.07
N VAL A 112 0.59 -26.65 -5.35
CA VAL A 112 0.81 -27.75 -6.31
C VAL A 112 1.98 -28.66 -5.85
N ARG A 113 3.07 -28.08 -5.35
CA ARG A 113 4.24 -28.85 -4.87
C ARG A 113 3.91 -29.79 -3.70
N VAL A 114 2.94 -29.43 -2.84
CA VAL A 114 2.46 -30.28 -1.74
C VAL A 114 1.30 -31.21 -2.14
N GLY A 115 1.02 -31.34 -3.44
CA GLY A 115 0.06 -32.31 -3.98
C GLY A 115 -1.37 -31.79 -4.18
N ALA A 116 -1.61 -30.47 -4.07
CA ALA A 116 -2.92 -29.91 -4.38
C ALA A 116 -3.25 -30.06 -5.87
N ASN A 117 -4.47 -30.51 -6.19
CA ASN A 117 -5.00 -30.45 -7.55
C ASN A 117 -5.23 -28.97 -7.98
N PRO A 118 -5.42 -28.66 -9.28
CA PRO A 118 -5.48 -27.27 -9.76
C PRO A 118 -6.54 -26.39 -9.07
N ALA A 119 -7.72 -26.93 -8.75
CA ALA A 119 -8.78 -26.19 -8.07
C ALA A 119 -8.48 -25.95 -6.59
N GLN A 120 -7.85 -26.93 -5.93
CA GLN A 120 -7.37 -26.78 -4.56
C GLN A 120 -6.18 -25.82 -4.48
N ALA A 121 -5.28 -25.83 -5.46
CA ALA A 121 -4.15 -24.91 -5.55
C ALA A 121 -4.63 -23.46 -5.78
N GLU A 122 -5.63 -23.24 -6.64
CA GLU A 122 -6.27 -21.92 -6.82
C GLU A 122 -6.91 -21.43 -5.51
N LYS A 123 -7.59 -22.32 -4.78
CA LYS A 123 -8.17 -21.98 -3.47
C LYS A 123 -7.11 -21.60 -2.44
N VAL A 124 -6.08 -22.43 -2.26
CA VAL A 124 -4.98 -22.16 -1.31
C VAL A 124 -4.23 -20.89 -1.70
N MET A 125 -3.98 -20.66 -2.99
CA MET A 125 -3.36 -19.43 -3.51
C MET A 125 -4.08 -18.17 -3.00
N LEU A 126 -5.39 -18.09 -3.20
CA LEU A 126 -6.18 -16.93 -2.79
C LEU A 126 -6.22 -16.79 -1.26
N GLN A 127 -6.33 -17.91 -0.55
CA GLN A 127 -6.38 -17.91 0.91
C GLN A 127 -5.04 -17.47 1.54
N SER A 128 -3.89 -17.96 1.05
CA SER A 128 -2.56 -17.52 1.46
C SER A 128 -2.25 -16.08 1.06
N TYR A 129 -2.86 -15.55 -0.02
CA TYR A 129 -2.70 -14.15 -0.41
C TYR A 129 -3.29 -13.19 0.62
N TYR A 130 -4.52 -13.46 1.07
CA TYR A 130 -5.15 -12.70 2.15
C TYR A 130 -4.44 -12.91 3.49
N GLY A 131 -4.15 -14.18 3.83
CA GLY A 131 -3.59 -14.56 5.13
C GLY A 131 -2.07 -14.42 5.28
N ARG A 132 -1.38 -13.86 4.29
CA ARG A 132 0.08 -13.61 4.28
C ARG A 132 0.90 -14.84 4.65
N ASP A 133 1.05 -15.73 3.68
CA ASP A 133 1.56 -17.09 3.81
C ASP A 133 0.58 -18.09 4.50
N ASP A 134 -0.26 -17.69 5.47
CA ASP A 134 -1.21 -18.62 6.16
C ASP A 134 -2.59 -18.73 5.46
N PRO A 135 -2.90 -19.84 4.76
CA PRO A 135 -4.21 -20.03 4.14
C PRO A 135 -5.36 -20.18 5.15
N SER A 136 -5.08 -20.48 6.43
CA SER A 136 -6.11 -20.64 7.46
C SER A 136 -6.87 -19.33 7.69
N VAL A 137 -6.15 -18.20 7.72
CA VAL A 137 -6.73 -16.85 7.88
C VAL A 137 -7.62 -16.50 6.69
N GLY A 138 -7.16 -16.74 5.45
CA GLY A 138 -7.95 -16.55 4.24
C GLY A 138 -9.17 -17.48 4.16
N ALA A 139 -9.07 -18.71 4.70
CA ALA A 139 -10.16 -19.66 4.78
C ALA A 139 -11.25 -19.23 5.78
N MET A 140 -10.87 -18.67 6.94
CA MET A 140 -11.80 -18.16 7.95
C MET A 140 -12.72 -17.06 7.38
N VAL A 141 -12.17 -16.16 6.55
CA VAL A 141 -12.95 -15.10 5.88
C VAL A 141 -13.51 -15.52 4.50
N LYS A 142 -13.26 -16.77 4.07
CA LYS A 142 -13.66 -17.31 2.76
C LYS A 142 -13.19 -16.45 1.57
N TYR A 143 -11.96 -15.94 1.62
CA TYR A 143 -11.45 -14.98 0.63
C TYR A 143 -11.51 -15.52 -0.81
N ASP A 144 -11.31 -16.82 -1.01
CA ASP A 144 -11.48 -17.50 -2.30
C ASP A 144 -12.92 -17.39 -2.85
N GLU A 145 -13.94 -17.48 -1.99
CA GLU A 145 -15.35 -17.25 -2.37
C GLU A 145 -15.62 -15.77 -2.67
N GLN A 146 -14.96 -14.84 -1.96
CA GLN A 146 -15.09 -13.41 -2.21
C GLN A 146 -14.53 -13.02 -3.58
N VAL A 147 -13.31 -13.48 -3.90
CA VAL A 147 -12.66 -13.27 -5.20
C VAL A 147 -13.49 -13.85 -6.35
N ARG A 148 -14.01 -15.09 -6.22
CA ARG A 148 -14.89 -15.70 -7.24
C ARG A 148 -16.21 -14.95 -7.43
N ARG A 149 -16.75 -14.31 -6.38
CA ARG A 149 -17.96 -13.48 -6.46
C ARG A 149 -17.67 -12.14 -7.13
N GLU A 150 -16.53 -11.53 -6.82
CA GLU A 150 -16.08 -10.29 -7.46
C GLU A 150 -15.77 -10.48 -8.95
N GLY A 151 -15.15 -11.59 -9.35
CA GLY A 151 -14.92 -11.90 -10.77
C GLY A 151 -16.23 -11.93 -11.55
N LYS A 152 -17.24 -12.64 -11.06
CA LYS A 152 -18.60 -12.65 -11.63
C LYS A 152 -19.25 -11.26 -11.69
N ARG A 153 -18.97 -10.38 -10.72
CA ARG A 153 -19.49 -9.00 -10.69
C ARG A 153 -18.77 -8.09 -11.70
N LEU A 154 -17.48 -8.33 -11.92
CA LEU A 154 -16.60 -7.52 -12.75
C LEU A 154 -16.53 -7.98 -14.21
N SER A 155 -16.79 -9.26 -14.51
CA SER A 155 -16.65 -9.88 -15.84
C SER A 155 -17.27 -9.06 -16.97
N ALA A 156 -18.51 -8.58 -16.78
CA ALA A 156 -19.23 -7.74 -17.75
C ALA A 156 -18.67 -6.31 -17.91
N LYS A 157 -17.69 -5.92 -17.10
CA LYS A 157 -17.10 -4.56 -17.03
C LYS A 157 -15.57 -4.55 -17.13
N LEU A 158 -14.89 -5.69 -17.20
CA LEU A 158 -13.41 -5.78 -17.15
C LEU A 158 -12.74 -4.80 -18.14
N ALA A 159 -13.22 -4.75 -19.38
CA ALA A 159 -12.67 -3.89 -20.44
C ALA A 159 -12.87 -2.37 -20.23
N SER A 160 -13.73 -1.95 -19.29
CA SER A 160 -13.95 -0.53 -18.96
C SER A 160 -13.45 -0.14 -17.57
N LEU A 161 -12.78 -1.05 -16.86
CA LEU A 161 -12.07 -0.72 -15.63
C LEU A 161 -10.84 0.12 -15.94
N THR A 162 -10.67 1.22 -15.23
CA THR A 162 -9.51 2.10 -15.33
C THR A 162 -8.81 2.25 -14.00
N ILE A 163 -7.49 2.48 -14.06
CA ILE A 163 -6.69 2.98 -12.94
C ILE A 163 -6.40 4.45 -13.23
N ALA A 164 -6.68 5.32 -12.27
CA ALA A 164 -6.20 6.70 -12.33
C ALA A 164 -4.68 6.68 -12.25
N GLU A 165 -3.97 7.18 -13.26
CA GLU A 165 -2.51 7.23 -13.20
C GLU A 165 -2.03 8.40 -12.33
N PRO A 166 -0.81 8.34 -11.78
CA PRO A 166 -0.20 9.50 -11.13
C PRO A 166 -0.17 10.69 -12.08
N ASP A 167 -0.64 11.86 -11.61
CA ASP A 167 -0.07 13.10 -12.12
C ASP A 167 1.28 13.28 -11.44
N ASP A 168 2.35 12.86 -12.12
CA ASP A 168 3.73 13.12 -11.70
C ASP A 168 4.13 14.62 -11.87
N GLN A 169 3.19 15.48 -12.26
CA GLN A 169 3.39 16.92 -12.45
C GLN A 169 2.92 17.77 -11.26
N ALA A 170 3.66 17.70 -10.15
CA ALA A 170 3.66 18.75 -9.12
C ALA A 170 5.02 18.89 -8.39
N ALA A 171 6.13 18.66 -9.11
CA ALA A 171 7.48 18.89 -8.60
C ALA A 171 8.40 19.59 -9.64
N SER A 172 7.85 20.51 -10.43
CA SER A 172 8.64 21.48 -11.20
C SER A 172 8.63 22.82 -10.47
N ALA A 173 9.49 22.96 -9.47
CA ALA A 173 9.75 24.24 -8.83
C ALA A 173 10.65 25.10 -9.73
N ASP A 174 10.04 25.87 -10.63
CA ASP A 174 10.75 26.93 -11.36
C ASP A 174 11.19 28.03 -10.38
N GLN A 175 12.50 28.07 -10.12
CA GLN A 175 13.26 29.28 -9.77
C GLN A 175 13.76 29.92 -11.07
N PRO A 176 14.17 31.23 -11.14
CA PRO A 176 14.93 31.96 -10.13
C PRO A 176 14.63 33.51 -10.14
N PRO A 177 15.53 34.46 -9.78
CA PRO A 177 16.79 34.41 -9.02
C PRO A 177 16.92 35.44 -7.85
N ASP A 178 18.03 35.30 -7.11
CA ASP A 178 18.82 36.34 -6.42
C ASP A 178 18.16 37.53 -5.70
N GLN A 179 18.28 37.54 -4.36
CA GLN A 179 18.92 38.67 -3.66
C GLN A 179 19.86 38.17 -2.54
N VAL A 180 21.13 38.59 -2.60
CA VAL A 180 22.19 38.23 -1.65
C VAL A 180 22.64 39.47 -0.87
N ALA A 181 22.86 39.29 0.45
CA ALA A 181 23.64 40.13 1.38
C ALA A 181 23.05 41.48 1.85
N GLN A 182 23.32 42.01 3.07
CA GLN A 182 23.98 41.50 4.32
C GLN A 182 23.60 42.42 5.55
N PRO A 183 24.06 42.17 6.81
CA PRO A 183 23.33 42.56 8.05
C PRO A 183 23.94 43.69 8.91
N LEU A 184 23.31 44.02 10.06
CA LEU A 184 23.81 44.45 11.41
C LEU A 184 22.80 45.39 12.14
N PRO A 185 22.84 45.63 13.48
CA PRO A 185 23.29 44.81 14.62
C PRO A 185 22.28 44.74 15.82
N ARG A 186 22.66 43.99 16.88
CA ARG A 186 22.13 44.04 18.27
C ARG A 186 22.22 45.47 18.89
N GLN A 187 21.55 45.87 19.99
CA GLN A 187 21.16 45.17 21.23
C GLN A 187 20.22 46.01 22.14
N ILE A 188 19.94 45.48 23.36
CA ILE A 188 19.32 46.09 24.57
C ILE A 188 17.78 45.97 24.66
N SER A 189 17.13 45.62 25.79
CA SER A 189 17.41 44.71 26.94
C SER A 189 16.18 44.63 27.88
N GLN A 190 15.96 43.47 28.55
CA GLN A 190 15.29 43.28 29.87
C GLN A 190 13.78 43.66 30.01
N ALA A 191 12.94 43.02 30.85
CA ALA A 191 13.09 41.86 31.76
C ALA A 191 11.73 41.14 31.99
N GLU A 192 11.74 40.08 32.82
CA GLU A 192 10.60 39.46 33.54
C GLU A 192 9.57 38.66 32.68
N GLU A 193 8.96 37.56 33.14
CA GLU A 193 9.00 36.87 34.45
C GLU A 193 8.89 35.33 34.30
N ALA A 194 9.12 34.58 35.38
CA ALA A 194 9.25 33.12 35.37
C ALA A 194 7.95 32.36 35.66
N ALA A 195 7.85 31.11 35.18
CA ALA A 195 7.02 30.07 35.79
C ALA A 195 7.61 28.66 35.53
N SER A 196 8.41 28.16 36.47
CA SER A 196 8.87 26.77 36.46
C SER A 196 7.77 25.83 36.94
N TRP A 197 7.46 24.79 36.17
CA TRP A 197 6.62 23.67 36.64
C TRP A 197 7.43 22.39 36.77
N ASP A 198 7.36 21.84 37.98
CA ASP A 198 8.23 20.80 38.52
C ASP A 198 7.78 19.40 38.07
N VAL A 199 8.75 18.53 37.78
CA VAL A 199 8.54 17.12 37.44
C VAL A 199 9.47 16.30 38.33
N PHE A 200 8.92 15.27 38.99
CA PHE A 200 9.56 14.37 39.97
C PHE A 200 9.52 14.79 41.45
N SER A 201 8.35 14.65 42.10
CA SER A 201 8.31 14.31 43.53
C SER A 201 7.17 13.34 43.92
N SER A 202 7.35 12.04 43.64
CA SER A 202 6.59 10.99 44.33
C SER A 202 7.48 10.27 45.34
N ARG A 203 7.02 10.24 46.60
CA ARG A 203 7.82 9.87 47.77
C ARG A 203 7.98 8.36 47.88
N ARG A 204 9.13 7.91 48.40
CA ARG A 204 9.25 6.63 49.11
C ARG A 204 10.02 6.85 50.41
N ARG A 205 9.39 6.57 51.55
CA ARG A 205 10.05 6.39 52.85
C ARG A 205 9.97 4.91 53.21
N SER A 206 11.05 4.47 53.86
CA SER A 206 11.29 3.22 54.61
C SER A 206 10.17 2.17 54.60
#